data_AF-A0A0S8AW82-F1
#
_entry.id   AF-A0A0S8AW82-F1
#
_cell.length_a   1.000
_cell.length_b   1.000
_cell.length_c   1.000
_cell.angle_alpha   90.00
_cell.angle_beta   90.00
_cell.angle_gamma   90.00
#
_symmetry.space_group_name_H-M   'P 1'
#
loop_
_entity.id
_entity.type
_entity.pdbx_description
1 polymer ?
#
loop_
_entity_poly.entity_id
_entity_poly.type
_entity_poly.pdbx_seq_one_letter_code
_entity_poly.pdbx_strand_id
1 'polypeptide(L)'
;MSGTTLRIIIALVLFVHGIGHVMGILPILGLSNIETWNARSWLLTGLLGDTITRIIGFILFSAAMIGFVGATLGLMDWLVPHEWWRTLATVSAVISLVAIALFWNAFVAFFPNKIGAIAVDAAVLIGLLFANWPTEAQLGY
;
A
#
# COMPACT_ATOMS: atom_id res chain seq x y z
N MET A 1 22.07 -11.62 -9.55
CA MET A 1 21.90 -10.36 -8.78
C MET A 1 22.36 -10.61 -7.36
N SER A 2 23.06 -9.67 -6.72
CA SER A 2 23.47 -9.85 -5.32
C SER A 2 22.27 -9.76 -4.37
N GLY A 3 22.36 -10.37 -3.18
CA GLY A 3 21.27 -10.28 -2.19
C GLY A 3 21.00 -8.85 -1.74
N THR A 4 22.06 -8.05 -1.55
CA THR A 4 21.95 -6.60 -1.29
C THR A 4 21.19 -5.87 -2.40
N THR A 5 21.49 -6.16 -3.67
CA THR A 5 20.80 -5.54 -4.80
C THR A 5 19.32 -5.90 -4.82
N LEU A 6 18.97 -7.17 -4.58
CA LEU A 6 17.58 -7.62 -4.50
C LEU A 6 16.83 -6.92 -3.36
N ARG A 7 17.44 -6.87 -2.19
CA ARG A 7 16.89 -6.23 -0.99
C ARG A 7 16.58 -4.75 -1.25
N ILE A 8 17.52 -4.02 -1.86
CA ILE A 8 17.33 -2.61 -2.23
C ILE A 8 16.19 -2.42 -3.23
N ILE A 9 16.08 -3.29 -4.24
CA ILE A 9 15.00 -3.21 -5.24
C ILE A 9 13.64 -3.41 -4.57
N ILE A 10 13.50 -4.44 -3.74
CA ILE A 10 12.25 -4.72 -3.04
C ILE A 10 11.91 -3.57 -2.09
N ALA A 11 12.88 -3.09 -1.31
CA ALA A 11 12.71 -1.93 -0.43
C ALA A 11 12.23 -0.70 -1.21
N LEU A 12 12.82 -0.40 -2.37
CA LEU A 12 12.41 0.72 -3.20
C LEU A 12 10.98 0.57 -3.71
N VAL A 13 10.59 -0.64 -4.16
CA VAL A 13 9.22 -0.93 -4.62
C VAL A 13 8.22 -0.73 -3.48
N LEU A 14 8.48 -1.32 -2.30
CA LEU A 14 7.61 -1.17 -1.13
C LEU A 14 7.50 0.29 -0.69
N PHE A 15 8.62 1.02 -0.69
CA PHE A 15 8.65 2.42 -0.29
C PHE A 15 7.84 3.30 -1.24
N VAL A 16 8.13 3.23 -2.54
CA VAL A 16 7.45 4.05 -3.55
C VAL A 16 5.96 3.73 -3.59
N HIS A 17 5.59 2.45 -3.52
CA HIS A 17 4.19 2.02 -3.43
C HIS A 17 3.52 2.55 -2.16
N GLY A 18 4.17 2.42 -1.00
CA GLY A 18 3.71 2.95 0.27
C GLY A 18 3.42 4.45 0.21
N ILE A 19 4.37 5.25 -0.29
CA ILE A 19 4.21 6.69 -0.49
C ILE A 19 3.11 7.00 -1.52
N GLY A 20 2.89 6.14 -2.51
CA GLY A 20 1.82 6.26 -3.49
C GLY A 20 0.42 6.37 -2.87
N HIS A 21 0.20 5.84 -1.66
CA HIS A 21 -1.08 5.98 -0.94
C HIS A 21 -1.43 7.42 -0.55
N VAL A 22 -0.47 8.35 -0.58
CA VAL A 22 -0.76 9.79 -0.46
C VAL A 22 -1.80 10.22 -1.50
N MET A 23 -1.78 9.64 -2.70
CA MET A 23 -2.76 9.93 -3.74
C MET A 23 -4.21 9.64 -3.32
N GLY A 24 -4.42 8.64 -2.46
CA GLY A 24 -5.73 8.33 -1.87
C GLY A 24 -6.09 9.24 -0.71
N ILE A 25 -5.09 9.75 0.03
CA ILE A 25 -5.27 10.68 1.16
C ILE A 25 -5.67 12.09 0.68
N LEU A 26 -5.07 12.58 -0.42
CA LEU A 26 -5.34 13.92 -0.96
C LEU A 26 -6.83 14.24 -1.16
N PRO A 27 -7.63 13.43 -1.89
CA PRO A 27 -9.05 13.72 -2.06
C PRO A 27 -9.84 13.61 -0.75
N ILE A 28 -9.40 12.76 0.18
CA ILE A 28 -10.03 12.60 1.51
C ILE A 28 -9.87 13.85 2.36
N LEU A 29 -8.73 14.52 2.25
CA LEU A 29 -8.48 15.82 2.87
C LEU A 29 -9.14 16.99 2.12
N GLY A 30 -9.85 16.71 1.02
CA GLY A 30 -10.51 17.75 0.22
C GLY A 30 -9.57 18.55 -0.68
N LEU A 31 -8.33 18.08 -0.87
CA LEU A 31 -7.34 18.72 -1.75
C LEU A 31 -7.55 18.40 -3.23
N SER A 32 -8.47 17.48 -3.52
CA SER A 32 -8.98 17.18 -4.86
C SER A 32 -10.43 16.73 -4.76
N ASN A 33 -11.28 17.18 -5.68
CA ASN A 33 -12.67 16.73 -5.76
C ASN A 33 -13.22 16.85 -7.19
N ILE A 34 -12.50 16.27 -8.15
CA ILE A 34 -12.99 16.15 -9.52
C ILE A 34 -13.71 14.81 -9.70
N GLU A 35 -14.56 14.71 -10.71
CA GLU A 35 -15.43 13.54 -10.93
C GLU A 35 -14.66 12.21 -10.95
N THR A 36 -13.44 12.22 -11.51
CA THR A 36 -12.57 11.04 -11.65
C THR A 36 -11.57 10.85 -10.51
N TRP A 37 -11.44 11.83 -9.60
CA TRP A 37 -10.53 11.76 -8.46
C TRP A 37 -11.17 12.39 -7.21
N ASN A 38 -11.79 11.56 -6.38
CA ASN A 38 -12.53 11.97 -5.19
C ASN A 38 -12.58 10.87 -4.13
N ALA A 39 -13.01 11.26 -2.92
CA ALA A 39 -13.04 10.39 -1.74
C ALA A 39 -14.31 9.54 -1.62
N ARG A 40 -15.22 9.56 -2.61
CA ARG A 40 -16.48 8.83 -2.51
C ARG A 40 -16.22 7.32 -2.60
N SER A 41 -16.75 6.60 -1.63
CA SER A 41 -16.83 5.14 -1.67
C SER A 41 -18.16 4.74 -2.30
N TRP A 42 -18.11 3.79 -3.24
CA TRP A 42 -19.32 3.25 -3.86
C TRP A 42 -20.22 2.51 -2.85
N LEU A 43 -19.64 2.00 -1.75
CA LEU A 43 -20.35 1.28 -0.71
C LEU A 43 -20.63 2.15 0.52
N LEU A 44 -19.60 2.82 1.05
CA LEU A 44 -19.68 3.44 2.38
C LEU A 44 -20.38 4.81 2.36
N THR A 45 -20.21 5.62 1.30
CA THR A 45 -20.72 7.00 1.29
C THR A 45 -22.24 7.05 1.42
N GLY A 46 -22.96 6.16 0.73
CA GLY A 46 -24.42 6.09 0.82
C GLY A 46 -24.94 5.53 2.15
N LEU A 47 -24.17 4.66 2.81
CA LEU A 47 -24.56 3.98 4.05
C LEU A 47 -24.22 4.76 5.32
N LEU A 48 -23.06 5.42 5.32
CA LEU A 48 -22.46 6.04 6.52
C LEU A 48 -22.36 7.57 6.41
N GLY A 49 -22.61 8.13 5.22
CA GLY A 49 -22.39 9.54 4.93
C GLY A 49 -20.93 9.88 4.62
N ASP A 50 -20.71 11.10 4.11
CA ASP A 50 -19.42 11.54 3.59
C ASP A 50 -18.33 11.62 4.67
N THR A 51 -18.64 12.24 5.82
CA THR A 51 -17.66 12.46 6.90
C THR A 51 -17.09 11.15 7.43
N ILE A 52 -17.94 10.17 7.77
CA ILE A 52 -17.50 8.88 8.30
C ILE A 52 -16.70 8.13 7.23
N THR A 53 -17.16 8.17 5.98
CA THR A 53 -16.46 7.51 4.85
C THR A 53 -15.06 8.08 4.66
N ARG A 54 -14.88 9.39 4.74
CA ARG A 54 -13.56 10.04 4.68
C ARG A 54 -12.64 9.60 5.81
N ILE A 55 -13.15 9.49 7.04
CA ILE A 55 -12.37 9.02 8.19
C ILE A 55 -11.89 7.58 7.95
N ILE A 56 -12.78 6.68 7.50
CA ILE A 56 -12.41 5.30 7.19
C ILE A 56 -11.33 5.26 6.11
N GLY A 57 -11.51 6.01 5.03
CA GLY A 57 -10.52 6.08 3.95
C GLY A 57 -9.17 6.60 4.44
N PHE A 58 -9.17 7.64 5.27
CA PHE A 58 -7.93 8.21 5.83
C PHE A 58 -7.16 7.18 6.65
N ILE A 59 -7.87 6.43 7.49
CA ILE A 59 -7.28 5.36 8.31
C ILE A 59 -6.70 4.26 7.40
N LEU A 60 -7.47 3.78 6.42
CA LEU A 60 -7.03 2.70 5.55
C LEU A 60 -5.79 3.08 4.72
N PHE A 61 -5.82 4.23 4.04
CA PHE A 61 -4.68 4.67 3.22
C PHE A 61 -3.46 5.02 4.06
N SER A 62 -3.64 5.64 5.23
CA SER A 62 -2.52 5.93 6.13
C SER A 62 -1.92 4.66 6.72
N ALA A 63 -2.75 3.68 7.10
CA ALA A 63 -2.27 2.39 7.61
C ALA A 63 -1.48 1.62 6.54
N ALA A 64 -1.97 1.57 5.30
CA ALA A 64 -1.23 0.97 4.19
C ALA A 64 0.11 1.68 3.95
N MET A 65 0.11 3.01 3.88
CA MET A 65 1.32 3.84 3.72
C MET A 65 2.34 3.56 4.82
N ILE A 66 1.93 3.70 6.09
CA ILE A 66 2.82 3.53 7.25
C ILE A 66 3.37 2.11 7.29
N GLY A 67 2.54 1.09 7.05
CA GLY A 67 3.00 -0.28 7.10
C GLY A 67 3.94 -0.67 5.95
N PHE A 68 3.74 -0.15 4.72
CA PHE A 68 4.70 -0.37 3.62
C PHE A 68 6.03 0.37 3.82
N VAL A 69 5.99 1.59 4.36
CA VAL A 69 7.20 2.32 4.77
C VAL A 69 7.89 1.57 5.92
N GLY A 70 7.14 1.09 6.91
CA GLY A 70 7.65 0.26 8.00
C GLY A 70 8.27 -1.05 7.51
N ALA A 71 7.65 -1.71 6.52
CA ALA A 71 8.21 -2.90 5.89
C ALA A 71 9.52 -2.60 5.15
N THR A 72 9.61 -1.47 4.45
CA THR A 72 10.86 -0.99 3.83
C THR A 72 11.95 -0.81 4.88
N LEU A 73 11.62 -0.12 5.97
CA LEU A 73 12.53 0.16 7.07
C LEU A 73 13.01 -1.13 7.74
N GLY A 74 12.12 -2.10 7.99
CA GLY A 74 12.49 -3.41 8.54
C GLY A 74 13.36 -4.22 7.58
N LEU A 75 13.01 -4.24 6.29
CA LEU A 75 13.79 -4.93 5.27
C LEU A 75 15.22 -4.38 5.14
N MET A 76 15.43 -3.11 5.50
CA MET A 76 16.71 -2.42 5.43
C MET A 76 17.45 -2.34 6.78
N ASP A 77 16.98 -3.04 7.82
CA ASP A 77 17.51 -3.00 9.19
C ASP A 77 17.58 -1.59 9.80
N TRP A 78 16.57 -0.76 9.51
CA TRP A 78 16.53 0.62 9.99
C TRP A 78 15.27 0.91 10.80
N LEU A 79 15.42 1.25 12.09
CA LEU A 79 14.35 1.64 13.04
C LEU A 79 13.27 0.58 13.34
N VAL A 80 13.01 -0.36 12.43
CA VAL A 80 12.06 -1.45 12.55
C VAL A 80 12.84 -2.77 12.55
N PRO A 81 12.53 -3.73 13.44
CA PRO A 81 13.20 -5.03 13.44
C PRO A 81 13.02 -5.78 12.11
N HIS A 82 14.06 -6.48 11.67
CA HIS A 82 14.07 -7.18 10.40
C HIS A 82 12.87 -8.13 10.27
N GLU A 83 12.67 -9.00 11.27
CA GLU A 83 11.69 -10.07 11.25
C GLU A 83 10.22 -9.59 11.09
N TRP A 84 9.97 -8.28 11.22
CA TRP A 84 8.66 -7.67 11.04
C TRP A 84 8.35 -7.32 9.57
N TRP A 85 9.35 -7.22 8.69
CA TRP A 85 9.17 -6.67 7.34
C TRP A 85 8.13 -7.45 6.52
N ARG A 86 8.14 -8.78 6.61
CA ARG A 86 7.20 -9.66 5.89
C ARG A 86 5.77 -9.47 6.37
N THR A 87 5.58 -9.44 7.69
CA THR A 87 4.27 -9.26 8.31
C THR A 87 3.69 -7.89 7.96
N LEU A 88 4.50 -6.84 8.06
CA LEU A 88 4.10 -5.48 7.70
C LEU A 88 3.72 -5.38 6.21
N ALA A 89 4.56 -5.88 5.30
CA ALA A 89 4.27 -5.86 3.86
C ALA A 89 2.97 -6.63 3.54
N THR A 90 2.77 -7.79 4.14
CA THR A 90 1.59 -8.63 3.92
C THR A 90 0.31 -7.94 4.38
N VAL A 91 0.30 -7.45 5.63
CA VAL A 91 -0.88 -6.78 6.20
C VAL A 91 -1.19 -5.49 5.44
N SER A 92 -0.17 -4.71 5.09
CA SER A 92 -0.34 -3.49 4.29
C SER A 92 -0.90 -3.76 2.90
N ALA A 93 -0.47 -4.83 2.23
CA ALA A 93 -1.03 -5.21 0.93
C ALA A 93 -2.51 -5.58 1.02
N VAL A 94 -2.94 -6.29 2.07
CA VAL A 94 -4.35 -6.58 2.31
C VAL A 94 -5.15 -5.29 2.55
N ILE A 95 -4.66 -4.41 3.43
CA ILE A 95 -5.31 -3.13 3.74
C ILE A 95 -5.40 -2.26 2.48
N SER A 96 -4.33 -2.20 1.69
CA SER A 96 -4.26 -1.47 0.42
C SER A 96 -5.33 -1.94 -0.56
N LEU A 97 -5.45 -3.26 -0.78
CA LEU A 97 -6.48 -3.82 -1.67
C LEU A 97 -7.89 -3.51 -1.18
N VAL A 98 -8.15 -3.59 0.13
CA VAL A 98 -9.44 -3.19 0.71
C VAL A 98 -9.70 -1.70 0.49
N ALA A 99 -8.70 -0.85 0.71
CA ALA A 99 -8.81 0.58 0.48
C ALA A 99 -9.11 0.90 -0.98
N ILE A 100 -8.39 0.30 -1.93
CA ILE A 100 -8.60 0.49 -3.38
C ILE A 100 -9.99 -0.01 -3.79
N ALA A 101 -10.41 -1.17 -3.29
CA ALA A 101 -11.72 -1.73 -3.60
C ALA A 101 -12.85 -0.82 -3.11
N LEU A 102 -12.76 -0.29 -1.88
CA LEU A 102 -13.78 0.58 -1.30
C LEU A 102 -13.75 2.00 -1.86
N PHE A 103 -12.56 2.52 -2.18
CA PHE A 103 -12.32 3.90 -2.60
C PHE A 103 -11.71 3.95 -4.01
N TRP A 104 -12.37 3.30 -4.96
CA TRP A 104 -11.90 3.16 -6.34
C TRP A 104 -11.44 4.48 -6.98
N ASN A 105 -12.21 5.55 -6.78
CA ASN A 105 -11.93 6.87 -7.36
C ASN A 105 -10.94 7.72 -6.55
N ALA A 106 -10.36 7.19 -5.47
CA ALA A 106 -9.35 7.92 -4.68
C ALA A 106 -8.00 8.03 -5.40
N PHE A 107 -7.78 7.29 -6.49
CA PHE A 107 -6.62 7.45 -7.37
C PHE A 107 -7.01 8.13 -8.68
N VAL A 108 -6.13 8.95 -9.25
CA VAL A 108 -6.40 9.73 -10.47
C VAL A 108 -6.65 8.85 -11.69
N ALA A 109 -5.66 8.05 -12.09
CA ALA A 109 -5.73 7.30 -13.34
C ALA A 109 -6.12 5.84 -13.08
N PHE A 110 -6.70 5.18 -14.08
CA PHE A 110 -6.90 3.72 -14.03
C PHE A 110 -5.56 2.99 -14.16
N PHE A 111 -4.77 3.36 -15.17
CA PHE A 111 -3.38 2.96 -15.35
C PHE A 111 -2.50 4.22 -15.40
N PRO A 112 -1.34 4.26 -14.73
CA PRO A 112 -0.72 3.17 -13.96
C PRO A 112 -1.21 3.06 -12.51
N ASN A 113 -1.96 4.03 -11.97
CA ASN A 113 -2.16 4.13 -10.52
C ASN A 113 -2.93 2.95 -9.88
N LYS A 114 -4.16 2.66 -10.33
CA LYS A 114 -4.98 1.60 -9.69
C LYS A 114 -4.44 0.22 -10.02
N ILE A 115 -4.23 -0.05 -11.31
CA ILE A 115 -3.75 -1.36 -11.77
C ILE A 115 -2.33 -1.65 -11.27
N GLY A 116 -1.45 -0.64 -11.26
CA GLY A 116 -0.10 -0.78 -10.71
C GLY A 116 -0.13 -1.07 -9.21
N ALA A 117 -0.97 -0.37 -8.44
CA ALA A 117 -1.10 -0.62 -7.01
C ALA A 117 -1.61 -2.05 -6.71
N ILE A 118 -2.67 -2.48 -7.41
CA ILE A 118 -3.20 -3.85 -7.30
C ILE A 118 -2.14 -4.89 -7.67
N ALA A 119 -1.37 -4.64 -8.74
CA ALA A 119 -0.32 -5.55 -9.18
C ALA A 119 0.81 -5.67 -8.15
N VAL A 120 1.22 -4.57 -7.51
CA VAL A 120 2.22 -4.59 -6.43
C VAL A 120 1.69 -5.35 -5.22
N ASP A 121 0.47 -5.08 -4.78
CA ASP A 121 -0.15 -5.79 -3.65
C ASP A 121 -0.26 -7.29 -3.92
N ALA A 122 -0.71 -7.66 -5.13
CA ALA A 122 -0.79 -9.05 -5.54
C ALA A 122 0.60 -9.71 -5.58
N ALA A 123 1.62 -9.03 -6.10
CA ALA A 123 2.99 -9.54 -6.11
C ALA A 123 3.54 -9.74 -4.69
N VAL A 124 3.25 -8.83 -3.75
CA VAL A 124 3.62 -8.98 -2.34
C VAL A 124 2.94 -10.20 -1.73
N LEU A 125 1.62 -10.33 -1.89
CA LEU A 125 0.86 -11.44 -1.29
C LEU A 125 1.25 -12.79 -1.90
N ILE A 126 1.35 -12.88 -3.23
CA ILE A 126 1.78 -14.09 -3.92
C ILE A 126 3.22 -14.44 -3.54
N GLY A 127 4.11 -13.44 -3.57
CA GLY A 127 5.52 -13.60 -3.21
C GLY A 127 5.68 -14.14 -1.79
N LEU A 128 5.12 -13.45 -0.80
CA LEU A 128 5.36 -13.77 0.60
C LEU A 128 4.57 -14.97 1.11
N LEU A 129 3.31 -15.14 0.69
CA LEU A 129 2.42 -16.18 1.24
C LEU A 129 2.46 -17.49 0.47
N PHE A 130 2.66 -17.45 -0.85
CA PHE A 130 2.58 -18.65 -1.69
C PHE A 130 3.95 -19.08 -2.22
N ALA A 131 4.75 -18.14 -2.71
CA ALA A 131 6.06 -18.43 -3.27
C ALA A 131 7.19 -18.48 -2.23
N ASN A 132 6.92 -18.03 -1.00
CA ASN A 132 7.92 -17.81 0.04
C ASN A 132 9.15 -17.02 -0.46
N TRP A 133 8.90 -16.03 -1.32
CA TRP A 133 9.90 -15.22 -1.99
C TRP A 133 9.81 -13.75 -1.57
N PRO A 134 10.96 -13.06 -1.38
CA PRO A 134 12.31 -13.61 -1.31
C PRO A 134 12.50 -14.48 -0.06
N THR A 135 13.46 -15.41 -0.10
CA THR A 135 13.94 -16.11 1.10
C THR A 135 14.98 -15.23 1.83
N GLU A 136 15.17 -15.45 3.13
CA GLU A 136 16.17 -14.72 3.93
C GLU A 136 17.59 -14.86 3.35
N ALA A 137 17.96 -16.07 2.93
CA ALA A 137 19.25 -16.34 2.27
C ALA A 137 19.43 -15.53 0.97
N GLN A 138 18.35 -15.29 0.21
CA GLN A 138 18.40 -14.45 -0.99
C GLN A 138 18.55 -12.96 -0.66
N LEU A 139 18.15 -12.53 0.53
CA LEU A 139 18.31 -11.17 1.03
C LEU A 139 19.66 -10.95 1.73
N GLY A 140 20.40 -12.03 2.02
CA GLY A 140 21.68 -11.99 2.72
C GLY A 140 21.57 -12.17 4.23
N TYR A 141 20.54 -12.87 4.70
CA TYR A 141 20.35 -13.29 6.09
C TYR A 141 20.36 -14.81 6.24
#